data_AF-A0A180EYG1-F1
#
_entry.id   AF-A0A180EYG1-F1
#
_cell.length_a   1.000
_cell.length_b   1.000
_cell.length_c   1.000
_cell.angle_alpha   90.00
_cell.angle_beta   90.00
_cell.angle_gamma   90.00
#
_symmetry.space_group_name_H-M   'P 1'
#
loop_
_entity.id
_entity.type
_entity.pdbx_description
1 polymer ?
#
loop_
_entity_poly.entity_id
_entity_poly.type
_entity_poly.pdbx_seq_one_letter_code
_entity_poly.pdbx_strand_id
1 'polypeptide(L)'
;MKYLTTLFFATWLLPAAPIAAQTMPDSLTISDSLTIDEVVVNATAIRNTDNAARSLEKSSMTVINLVSAKAIELSPDLTVANVIQRVSGVTVERNNSDDGQYAILRGMDKRYNYTLVNGIKIPSPDNKNRFVPLDIFPVELLDRLEVTKALTADMEGDGIGGAINLMMKTAPSQRQITANLATGYNSLFLYRQLSSFDTQSIDKQSPYERQGEKYAAQPGDFLPSTIDWQSKKALPNLFAGFSYGNRVWEKRLGILLAFSYQNSDRGSNSLYFNNTTAQSDASNLPVLYRMSKGGQLLVYP
;
A
#
# COMPACT_ATOMS: atom_id res chain seq x y z
N MET A 1 5.08 -53.54 4.77
CA MET A 1 4.01 -54.00 3.86
C MET A 1 3.93 -53.02 2.71
N LYS A 2 4.32 -53.46 1.51
CA LYS A 2 4.42 -52.65 0.29
C LYS A 2 3.09 -52.72 -0.45
N TYR A 3 2.48 -51.58 -0.77
CA TYR A 3 1.29 -51.50 -1.61
C TYR A 3 1.72 -51.33 -3.07
N LEU A 4 1.39 -52.30 -3.91
CA LEU A 4 1.63 -52.27 -5.35
C LEU A 4 0.26 -52.42 -6.03
N THR A 5 -0.22 -51.34 -6.64
CA THR A 5 -1.53 -51.27 -7.30
C THR A 5 -1.35 -51.51 -8.80
N THR A 6 -2.07 -52.49 -9.33
CA THR A 6 -2.00 -53.03 -10.70
C THR A 6 -2.67 -52.08 -11.72
N LEU A 7 -2.03 -51.89 -12.87
CA LEU A 7 -2.56 -51.18 -14.05
C LEU A 7 -3.18 -52.20 -15.02
N PHE A 8 -4.44 -52.01 -15.43
CA PHE A 8 -5.08 -52.79 -16.49
C PHE A 8 -4.95 -52.04 -17.83
N PHE A 9 -4.38 -52.68 -18.85
CA PHE A 9 -4.43 -52.26 -20.25
C PHE A 9 -5.35 -53.23 -21.01
N ALA A 10 -6.40 -52.70 -21.65
CA ALA A 10 -7.24 -53.47 -22.56
C ALA A 10 -6.87 -53.10 -24.01
N THR A 11 -6.19 -54.01 -24.70
CA THR A 11 -5.92 -53.95 -26.14
C THR A 11 -7.05 -54.66 -26.89
N TRP A 12 -7.68 -53.97 -27.83
CA TRP A 12 -8.58 -54.59 -28.81
C TRP A 12 -7.84 -54.83 -30.12
N LEU A 13 -7.85 -56.10 -30.55
CA LEU A 13 -7.32 -56.59 -31.82
C LEU A 13 -8.41 -56.46 -32.90
N LEU A 14 -8.10 -55.85 -34.05
CA LEU A 14 -8.95 -55.88 -35.24
C LEU A 14 -8.18 -56.53 -36.40
N PRO A 15 -8.84 -57.38 -37.23
CA PRO A 15 -8.17 -58.19 -38.24
C PRO A 15 -7.84 -57.40 -39.51
N ALA A 16 -6.79 -57.84 -40.20
CA ALA A 16 -6.38 -57.32 -41.50
C ALA A 16 -7.22 -57.91 -42.65
N ALA A 17 -7.60 -57.06 -43.61
CA ALA A 17 -8.15 -57.44 -44.92
C ALA A 17 -7.75 -56.39 -45.99
N PRO A 18 -7.74 -56.74 -47.29
CA PRO A 18 -6.62 -56.45 -48.20
C PRO A 18 -6.72 -55.13 -48.98
N ILE A 19 -5.56 -54.74 -49.51
CA ILE A 19 -5.34 -53.64 -50.45
C ILE A 19 -6.00 -53.94 -51.80
N ALA A 20 -6.88 -53.04 -52.24
CA ALA A 20 -7.29 -52.92 -53.63
C ALA A 20 -7.15 -51.45 -54.05
N ALA A 21 -6.32 -51.21 -55.07
CA ALA A 21 -6.15 -49.90 -55.69
C ALA A 21 -7.31 -49.63 -56.65
N GLN A 22 -7.96 -48.47 -56.53
CA GLN A 22 -8.82 -47.94 -57.59
C GLN A 22 -8.88 -46.40 -57.53
N THR A 23 -8.22 -45.80 -58.53
CA THR A 23 -8.60 -44.61 -59.30
C THR A 23 -9.24 -43.42 -58.57
N MET A 24 -8.52 -42.29 -58.61
CA MET A 24 -9.02 -40.95 -58.29
C MET A 24 -10.33 -40.63 -59.02
N PRO A 25 -11.32 -40.04 -58.33
CA PRO A 25 -12.20 -39.07 -58.91
C PRO A 25 -11.83 -37.67 -58.43
N ASP A 26 -11.55 -36.85 -59.44
CA ASP A 26 -11.52 -35.40 -59.45
C ASP A 26 -12.77 -34.81 -58.77
N SER A 27 -12.56 -33.81 -57.90
CA SER A 27 -13.52 -32.86 -57.27
C SER A 27 -13.42 -32.80 -55.73
N LEU A 28 -12.41 -32.07 -55.23
CA LEU A 28 -12.51 -31.38 -53.94
C LEU A 28 -13.24 -30.06 -54.17
N THR A 29 -14.55 -30.07 -53.95
CA THR A 29 -15.32 -28.84 -53.75
C THR A 29 -14.81 -28.18 -52.46
N ILE A 30 -13.90 -27.23 -52.59
CA ILE A 30 -13.46 -26.37 -51.48
C ILE A 30 -14.64 -25.45 -51.16
N SER A 31 -15.53 -25.95 -50.31
CA SER A 31 -16.64 -25.19 -49.73
C SER A 31 -16.29 -24.88 -48.29
N ASP A 32 -15.33 -23.98 -48.07
CA ASP A 32 -15.40 -23.02 -46.97
C ASP A 32 -14.34 -21.94 -47.18
N SER A 33 -14.73 -20.88 -47.88
CA SER A 33 -14.00 -19.63 -47.83
C SER A 33 -14.16 -19.07 -46.40
N LEU A 34 -13.26 -19.47 -45.49
CA LEU A 34 -12.91 -18.62 -44.36
C LEU A 34 -12.24 -17.38 -44.95
N THR A 35 -13.08 -16.42 -45.34
CA THR A 35 -12.71 -15.03 -45.50
C THR A 35 -12.20 -14.56 -44.14
N ILE A 36 -10.89 -14.64 -43.93
CA ILE A 36 -10.22 -14.00 -42.81
C ILE A 36 -10.42 -12.50 -43.02
N ASP A 37 -11.33 -11.93 -42.23
CA ASP A 37 -11.52 -10.48 -42.14
C ASP A 37 -10.21 -9.83 -41.63
N GLU A 38 -9.97 -8.58 -42.01
CA GLU A 38 -8.71 -7.87 -41.77
C GLU A 38 -8.20 -8.03 -40.31
N VAL A 39 -7.06 -8.69 -40.12
CA VAL A 39 -6.42 -8.84 -38.81
C VAL A 39 -5.60 -7.59 -38.50
N VAL A 40 -6.23 -6.61 -37.88
CA VAL A 40 -5.51 -5.44 -37.37
C VAL A 40 -4.76 -5.82 -36.09
N VAL A 41 -3.44 -5.90 -36.16
CA VAL A 41 -2.58 -6.12 -34.99
C VAL A 41 -2.42 -4.80 -34.23
N ASN A 42 -3.30 -4.57 -33.26
CA ASN A 42 -3.13 -3.45 -32.33
C ASN A 42 -2.03 -3.77 -31.31
N ALA A 43 -0.80 -3.35 -31.59
CA ALA A 43 0.29 -3.43 -30.62
C ALA A 43 0.05 -2.41 -29.48
N THR A 44 -0.31 -2.91 -28.30
CA THR A 44 -0.39 -2.07 -27.09
C THR A 44 0.96 -2.07 -26.41
N ALA A 45 1.58 -0.90 -26.25
CA ALA A 45 2.86 -0.78 -25.56
C ALA A 45 2.71 -1.18 -24.09
N ILE A 46 3.38 -2.25 -23.68
CA ILE A 46 3.40 -2.73 -22.29
C ILE A 46 4.33 -1.81 -21.49
N ARG A 47 3.76 -0.86 -20.73
CA ARG A 47 4.53 0.14 -19.95
C ARG A 47 4.75 -0.24 -18.48
N ASN A 48 4.16 -1.34 -18.02
CA ASN A 48 4.20 -1.79 -16.63
C ASN A 48 5.41 -2.69 -16.28
N THR A 49 6.30 -2.93 -17.24
CA THR A 49 7.50 -3.77 -17.04
C THR A 49 8.72 -2.93 -16.67
N ASP A 50 9.69 -3.55 -16.00
CA ASP A 50 10.97 -2.92 -15.67
C ASP A 50 11.71 -2.46 -16.93
N ASN A 51 11.71 -3.28 -17.99
CA ASN A 51 12.36 -2.91 -19.25
C ASN A 51 11.74 -1.66 -19.88
N ALA A 52 10.41 -1.52 -19.83
CA ALA A 52 9.74 -0.32 -20.30
C ALA A 52 10.08 0.90 -19.44
N ALA A 53 10.09 0.76 -18.12
CA ALA A 53 10.49 1.84 -17.21
C ALA A 53 11.93 2.30 -17.47
N ARG A 54 12.89 1.37 -17.62
CA ARG A 54 14.29 1.71 -17.96
C ARG A 54 14.44 2.30 -19.35
N SER A 55 13.65 1.87 -20.32
CA SER A 55 13.64 2.48 -21.65
C SER A 55 13.16 3.93 -21.59
N LEU A 56 12.10 4.21 -20.81
CA LEU A 56 11.59 5.56 -20.61
C LEU A 56 12.62 6.45 -19.92
N GLU A 57 13.26 5.96 -18.85
CA GLU A 57 14.37 6.67 -18.18
C GLU A 57 15.50 7.02 -19.15
N LYS A 58 15.93 6.06 -20.00
CA LYS A 58 16.99 6.28 -21.00
C LYS A 58 16.60 7.27 -22.10
N SER A 59 15.34 7.28 -22.51
CA SER A 59 14.85 8.18 -23.56
C SER A 59 14.53 9.58 -23.06
N SER A 60 14.50 9.79 -21.74
CA SER A 60 14.13 11.07 -21.13
C SER A 60 15.22 12.12 -21.33
N MET A 61 14.80 13.34 -21.67
CA MET A 61 15.68 14.51 -21.73
C MET A 61 16.03 15.05 -20.33
N THR A 62 15.25 14.70 -19.32
CA THR A 62 15.43 15.13 -17.93
C THR A 62 15.71 13.96 -16.98
N VAL A 63 16.25 14.29 -15.80
CA VAL A 63 16.53 13.30 -14.76
C VAL A 63 15.21 12.85 -14.11
N ILE A 64 14.72 11.71 -14.60
CA ILE A 64 13.54 11.01 -14.07
C ILE A 64 13.95 9.65 -13.49
N ASN A 65 13.24 9.22 -12.45
CA ASN A 65 13.36 7.88 -11.91
C ASN A 65 11.99 7.22 -11.87
N LEU A 66 11.92 5.97 -12.32
CA LEU A 66 10.70 5.23 -12.52
C LEU A 66 10.72 3.94 -11.71
N VAL A 67 9.64 3.69 -10.98
CA VAL A 67 9.36 2.39 -10.36
C VAL A 67 8.21 1.77 -11.13
N SER A 68 8.45 0.62 -11.75
CA SER A 68 7.45 -0.09 -12.56
C SER A 68 6.40 -0.81 -11.69
N ALA A 69 5.24 -1.14 -12.27
CA ALA A 69 4.24 -1.98 -11.61
C ALA A 69 4.86 -3.30 -11.15
N LYS A 70 5.72 -3.90 -11.98
CA LYS A 70 6.34 -5.18 -11.67
C LYS A 70 7.26 -5.10 -10.45
N ALA A 71 8.06 -4.03 -10.35
CA ALA A 71 8.90 -3.79 -9.19
C ALA A 71 8.07 -3.54 -7.93
N ILE A 72 6.93 -2.82 -8.05
CA ILE A 72 5.99 -2.60 -6.95
C ILE A 72 5.37 -3.91 -6.49
N GLU A 73 4.93 -4.78 -7.41
CA GLU A 73 4.34 -6.10 -7.09
C GLU A 73 5.33 -7.05 -6.43
N LEU A 74 6.62 -6.99 -6.79
CA LEU A 74 7.67 -7.77 -6.13
C LEU A 74 8.04 -7.20 -4.76
N SER A 75 7.69 -5.95 -4.49
CA SER A 75 8.02 -5.26 -3.27
C SER A 75 6.99 -5.52 -2.18
N PRO A 76 7.40 -5.71 -0.91
CA PRO A 76 6.48 -5.81 0.21
C PRO A 76 5.96 -4.43 0.68
N ASP A 77 5.87 -3.44 -0.21
CA ASP A 77 5.42 -2.09 0.15
C ASP A 77 3.89 -2.00 -0.01
N LEU A 78 3.22 -1.43 0.98
CA LEU A 78 1.75 -1.37 1.02
C LEU A 78 1.18 -0.05 0.50
N THR A 79 1.97 1.02 0.60
CA THR A 79 1.56 2.38 0.24
C THR A 79 2.58 3.00 -0.71
N VAL A 80 2.13 3.96 -1.52
CA VAL A 80 3.02 4.70 -2.44
C VAL A 80 4.13 5.43 -1.67
N ALA A 81 3.83 5.90 -0.46
CA ALA A 81 4.82 6.51 0.43
C ALA A 81 5.97 5.59 0.84
N ASN A 82 5.76 4.27 0.88
CA ASN A 82 6.83 3.31 1.15
C ASN A 82 7.58 2.94 -0.13
N VAL A 83 6.86 2.79 -1.26
CA VAL A 83 7.47 2.53 -2.57
C VAL A 83 8.46 3.63 -2.97
N ILE A 84 8.10 4.89 -2.74
CA ILE A 84 8.93 6.03 -3.18
C ILE A 84 10.30 6.08 -2.49
N GLN A 85 10.46 5.43 -1.32
CA GLN A 85 11.75 5.34 -0.61
C GLN A 85 12.80 4.54 -1.42
N ARG A 86 12.37 3.73 -2.39
CA ARG A 86 13.27 2.98 -3.28
C ARG A 86 13.85 3.84 -4.39
N VAL A 87 13.29 5.03 -4.61
CA VAL A 87 13.80 5.97 -5.60
C VAL A 87 15.02 6.69 -5.02
N SER A 88 16.10 6.73 -5.80
CA SER A 88 17.32 7.41 -5.40
C SER A 88 17.07 8.90 -5.14
N GLY A 89 17.70 9.46 -4.09
CA GLY A 89 17.56 10.87 -3.74
C GLY A 89 16.17 11.28 -3.24
N VAL A 90 15.34 10.30 -2.84
CA VAL A 90 14.10 10.54 -2.11
C VAL A 90 14.24 10.00 -0.70
N THR A 91 13.87 10.81 0.28
CA THR A 91 13.62 10.38 1.65
C THR A 91 12.16 10.59 1.97
N VAL A 92 11.66 9.93 3.02
CA VAL A 92 10.25 10.04 3.40
C VAL A 92 10.17 10.44 4.86
N GLU A 93 9.38 11.47 5.11
CA GLU A 93 8.93 11.86 6.45
C GLU A 93 7.90 10.84 6.90
N ARG A 94 8.16 10.24 8.07
CA ARG A 94 7.27 9.27 8.69
C ARG A 94 6.31 9.96 9.64
N ASN A 95 5.10 9.44 9.73
CA ASN A 95 4.14 9.84 10.75
C ASN A 95 4.51 9.25 12.12
N ASN A 96 3.72 9.57 13.16
CA ASN A 96 3.93 9.08 14.53
C ASN A 96 3.85 7.54 14.63
N SER A 97 3.21 6.89 13.66
CA SER A 97 3.06 5.44 13.55
C SER A 97 4.17 4.79 12.73
N ASP A 98 5.25 5.54 12.44
CA ASP A 98 6.43 5.12 11.68
C ASP A 98 6.12 4.67 10.23
N ASP A 99 4.95 5.06 9.70
CA ASP A 99 4.62 4.85 8.29
C ASP A 99 5.05 6.05 7.46
N GLY A 100 5.50 5.81 6.23
CA GLY A 100 5.86 6.87 5.32
C GLY A 100 4.65 7.72 4.98
N GLN A 101 4.76 9.04 5.07
CA GLN A 101 3.64 9.94 4.77
C GLN A 101 3.98 10.99 3.71
N TYR A 102 5.10 11.70 3.83
CA TYR A 102 5.48 12.75 2.89
C TYR A 102 6.83 12.47 2.24
N ALA A 103 6.93 12.71 0.93
CA ALA A 103 8.19 12.59 0.22
C ALA A 103 9.01 13.89 0.29
N ILE A 104 10.31 13.71 0.54
CA ILE A 104 11.34 14.74 0.59
C ILE A 104 12.31 14.42 -0.54
N LEU A 105 12.33 15.25 -1.58
CA LEU A 105 13.21 15.09 -2.73
C LEU A 105 14.47 15.93 -2.51
N ARG A 106 15.65 15.32 -2.67
CA ARG A 106 16.96 16.00 -2.58
C ARG A 106 17.18 16.81 -1.29
N GLY A 107 16.57 16.38 -0.18
CA GLY A 107 16.67 17.08 1.10
C GLY A 107 15.87 18.39 1.19
N MET A 108 15.03 18.69 0.20
CA MET A 108 14.12 19.83 0.22
C MET A 108 12.85 19.50 1.01
N ASP A 109 12.38 20.47 1.81
CA ASP A 109 11.12 20.36 2.56
C ASP A 109 9.97 19.92 1.61
N LYS A 110 9.09 19.06 2.11
CA LYS A 110 7.89 18.54 1.43
C LYS A 110 7.05 19.62 0.73
N ARG A 111 7.07 20.86 1.22
CA ARG A 111 6.37 22.01 0.59
C ARG A 111 6.89 22.42 -0.79
N TYR A 112 8.10 21.99 -1.15
CA TYR A 112 8.76 22.26 -2.42
C TYR A 112 8.63 21.11 -3.42
N ASN A 113 7.79 20.13 -3.11
CA ASN A 113 7.44 19.03 -4.00
C ASN A 113 5.94 19.13 -4.29
N TYR A 114 5.52 18.85 -5.51
CA TYR A 114 4.10 18.65 -5.81
C TYR A 114 3.86 17.25 -6.35
N THR A 115 2.62 16.80 -6.17
CA THR A 115 2.16 15.46 -6.53
C THR A 115 1.17 15.56 -7.68
N LEU A 116 1.39 14.75 -8.70
CA LEU A 116 0.47 14.58 -9.82
C LEU A 116 -0.12 13.18 -9.80
N VAL A 117 -1.34 13.07 -10.27
CA VAL A 117 -1.99 11.80 -10.56
C VAL A 117 -2.32 11.80 -12.05
N ASN A 118 -1.75 10.86 -12.80
CA ASN A 118 -1.88 10.79 -14.27
C ASN A 118 -1.49 12.10 -14.97
N GLY A 119 -0.46 12.79 -14.46
CA GLY A 119 0.00 14.09 -14.99
C GLY A 119 -0.84 15.30 -14.57
N ILE A 120 -1.89 15.11 -13.76
CA ILE A 120 -2.74 16.21 -13.25
C ILE A 120 -2.36 16.48 -11.80
N LYS A 121 -2.08 17.74 -11.47
CA LYS A 121 -1.81 18.15 -10.09
C LYS A 121 -3.06 17.99 -9.23
N ILE A 122 -2.88 17.41 -8.05
CA ILE A 122 -3.94 17.20 -7.06
C ILE A 122 -3.70 18.08 -5.82
N PRO A 123 -4.78 18.59 -5.19
CA PRO A 123 -4.66 19.33 -3.94
C PRO A 123 -4.42 18.38 -2.76
N SER A 124 -3.88 18.93 -1.67
CA SER A 124 -3.79 18.21 -0.40
C SER A 124 -5.18 18.01 0.21
N PRO A 125 -5.44 16.87 0.88
CA PRO A 125 -6.61 16.72 1.75
C PRO A 125 -6.52 17.57 3.03
N ASP A 126 -5.35 18.13 3.36
CA ASP A 126 -5.17 19.07 4.47
C ASP A 126 -5.48 20.50 4.03
N ASN A 127 -6.32 21.20 4.78
CA ASN A 127 -6.68 22.60 4.51
C ASN A 127 -5.55 23.60 4.78
N LYS A 128 -4.50 23.19 5.50
CA LYS A 128 -3.40 24.09 5.90
C LYS A 128 -2.21 24.04 4.94
N ASN A 129 -2.01 22.93 4.24
CA ASN A 129 -0.78 22.61 3.53
C ASN A 129 -1.04 22.23 2.07
N ARG A 130 -0.03 22.41 1.21
CA ARG A 130 -0.12 22.08 -0.23
C ARG A 130 0.44 20.71 -0.59
N PHE A 131 1.24 20.11 0.30
CA PHE A 131 1.85 18.81 0.08
C PHE A 131 0.84 17.70 0.32
N VAL A 132 0.87 16.68 -0.53
CA VAL A 132 -0.09 15.57 -0.49
C VAL A 132 0.53 14.42 0.31
N PRO A 133 -0.19 13.86 1.30
CA PRO A 133 0.24 12.65 1.98
C PRO A 133 0.12 11.47 1.01
N LEU A 134 1.19 10.68 0.86
CA LEU A 134 1.29 9.58 -0.12
C LEU A 134 0.81 8.23 0.44
N ASP A 135 0.57 8.14 1.74
CA ASP A 135 0.02 6.96 2.44
C ASP A 135 -1.45 6.69 2.07
N ILE A 136 -2.19 7.72 1.66
CA ILE A 136 -3.58 7.59 1.22
C ILE A 136 -3.74 6.82 -0.10
N PHE A 137 -2.65 6.65 -0.87
CA PHE A 137 -2.67 5.96 -2.15
C PHE A 137 -2.25 4.50 -1.98
N PRO A 138 -3.16 3.54 -2.23
CA PRO A 138 -2.81 2.12 -2.21
C PRO A 138 -1.96 1.76 -3.44
N VAL A 139 -0.98 0.88 -3.26
CA VAL A 139 -0.09 0.42 -4.34
C VAL A 139 -0.84 -0.41 -5.39
N GLU A 140 -1.97 -1.02 -5.03
CA GLU A 140 -2.77 -1.84 -5.94
C GLU A 140 -3.31 -1.04 -7.12
N LEU A 141 -3.55 0.27 -6.93
CA LEU A 141 -4.03 1.21 -7.95
C LEU A 141 -2.90 1.81 -8.79
N LEU A 142 -1.64 1.66 -8.38
CA LEU A 142 -0.50 2.30 -9.01
C LEU A 142 0.06 1.42 -10.14
N ASP A 143 0.14 1.95 -11.36
CA ASP A 143 0.80 1.31 -12.50
C ASP A 143 2.30 1.61 -12.50
N ARG A 144 2.68 2.85 -12.23
CA ARG A 144 4.08 3.21 -12.03
C ARG A 144 4.22 4.51 -11.26
N LEU A 145 5.36 4.65 -10.60
CA LEU A 145 5.74 5.87 -9.91
C LEU A 145 6.84 6.57 -10.70
N GLU A 146 6.60 7.82 -11.07
CA GLU A 146 7.56 8.65 -11.78
C GLU A 146 8.01 9.79 -10.86
N VAL A 147 9.32 9.95 -10.66
CA VAL A 147 9.90 11.03 -9.86
C VAL A 147 10.82 11.84 -10.75
N THR A 148 10.37 13.04 -11.09
CA THR A 148 11.14 13.99 -11.90
C THR A 148 11.89 14.92 -10.97
N LYS A 149 13.22 14.95 -11.11
CA LYS A 149 14.08 15.79 -10.28
C LYS A 149 14.61 17.02 -11.02
N ALA A 150 14.36 17.11 -12.33
CA ALA A 150 14.70 18.28 -13.13
C ALA A 150 13.41 18.82 -13.74
N LEU A 151 12.93 19.95 -13.20
CA LEU A 151 11.75 20.63 -13.72
C LEU A 151 12.02 21.17 -15.12
N THR A 152 11.03 21.07 -16.00
CA THR A 152 11.01 21.66 -17.33
C THR A 152 10.07 22.88 -17.36
N ALA A 153 10.16 23.70 -18.41
CA ALA A 153 9.41 24.97 -18.48
C ALA A 153 7.88 24.80 -18.62
N ASP A 154 7.42 23.62 -19.02
CA ASP A 154 6.02 23.21 -19.09
C ASP A 154 5.44 22.75 -17.75
N MET A 155 6.31 22.55 -16.75
CA MET A 155 5.92 22.10 -15.41
C MET A 155 5.65 23.28 -14.47
N GLU A 156 4.91 23.01 -13.38
CA GLU A 156 4.60 24.05 -12.40
C GLU A 156 5.85 24.46 -11.59
N GLY A 157 6.04 25.77 -11.43
CA GLY A 157 7.23 26.36 -10.81
C GLY A 157 7.27 26.27 -9.28
N ASP A 158 6.26 25.67 -8.63
CA ASP A 158 6.21 25.56 -7.17
C ASP A 158 6.92 24.31 -6.62
N GLY A 159 7.38 23.41 -7.49
CA GLY A 159 8.05 22.14 -7.15
C GLY A 159 9.57 22.14 -7.24
N ILE A 160 10.25 23.10 -6.62
CA ILE A 160 11.72 23.28 -6.70
C ILE A 160 12.51 21.98 -6.37
N GLY A 161 12.01 21.15 -5.44
CA GLY A 161 12.61 19.86 -5.08
C GLY A 161 12.38 18.76 -6.12
N GLY A 162 11.27 18.85 -6.85
CA GLY A 162 10.88 17.96 -7.94
C GLY A 162 9.38 17.69 -7.96
N ALA A 163 9.01 16.77 -8.84
CA ALA A 163 7.62 16.39 -9.08
C ALA A 163 7.45 14.87 -8.94
N ILE A 164 6.38 14.45 -8.28
CA ILE A 164 6.04 13.05 -8.06
C ILE A 164 4.77 12.77 -8.83
N ASN A 165 4.85 11.98 -9.90
CA ASN A 165 3.71 11.62 -10.72
C ASN A 165 3.31 10.16 -10.48
N LEU A 166 2.10 9.96 -9.99
CA LEU A 166 1.48 8.67 -9.75
C LEU A 166 0.67 8.31 -10.99
N MET A 167 1.19 7.37 -11.77
CA MET A 167 0.46 6.84 -12.91
C MET A 167 -0.42 5.69 -12.42
N MET A 168 -1.73 5.89 -12.45
CA MET A 168 -2.71 4.91 -11.98
C MET A 168 -2.97 3.85 -13.04
N LYS A 169 -3.34 2.64 -12.60
CA LYS A 169 -3.78 1.56 -13.48
C LYS A 169 -5.03 1.95 -14.24
N THR A 170 -5.07 1.57 -15.50
CA THR A 170 -6.26 1.69 -16.34
C THR A 170 -7.11 0.43 -16.21
N ALA A 171 -8.43 0.56 -16.38
CA ALA A 171 -9.33 -0.58 -16.38
C ALA A 171 -8.91 -1.64 -17.43
N PRO A 172 -8.79 -2.92 -17.01
CA PRO A 172 -8.35 -3.99 -17.88
C PRO A 172 -9.35 -4.25 -19.00
N SER A 173 -8.85 -4.82 -20.11
CA SER A 173 -9.65 -5.15 -21.30
C SER A 173 -10.64 -6.29 -21.07
N GLN A 174 -10.33 -7.15 -20.11
CA GLN A 174 -11.17 -8.23 -19.61
C GLN A 174 -11.45 -8.01 -18.13
N ARG A 175 -12.56 -8.55 -17.64
CA ARG A 175 -12.91 -8.48 -16.21
C ARG A 175 -11.79 -9.14 -15.38
N GLN A 176 -11.20 -8.37 -14.48
CA GLN A 176 -10.14 -8.83 -13.59
C GLN A 176 -10.56 -8.59 -12.13
N ILE A 177 -10.29 -9.58 -11.29
CA ILE A 177 -10.48 -9.50 -9.85
C ILE A 177 -9.17 -9.95 -9.23
N THR A 178 -8.58 -9.09 -8.40
CA THR A 178 -7.35 -9.39 -7.66
C THR A 178 -7.64 -9.22 -6.19
N ALA A 179 -7.27 -10.20 -5.38
CA ALA A 179 -7.35 -10.13 -3.93
C ALA A 179 -6.00 -10.53 -3.34
N ASN A 180 -5.52 -9.76 -2.38
CA ASN A 180 -4.31 -10.02 -1.61
C ASN A 180 -4.67 -10.05 -0.13
N LEU A 181 -4.11 -11.02 0.58
CA LEU A 181 -4.24 -11.17 2.02
C LEU A 181 -2.86 -11.49 2.57
N ALA A 182 -2.36 -10.65 3.47
CA ALA A 182 -1.12 -10.87 4.18
C ALA A 182 -1.36 -10.76 5.68
N THR A 183 -0.68 -11.61 6.43
CA THR A 183 -0.66 -11.55 7.89
C THR A 183 0.76 -11.71 8.39
N GLY A 184 1.06 -11.10 9.54
CA GLY A 184 2.39 -11.20 10.15
C GLY A 184 2.30 -11.00 11.65
N TYR A 185 3.17 -11.65 12.41
CA TYR A 185 3.25 -11.44 13.85
C TYR A 185 4.62 -10.87 14.19
N ASN A 186 4.65 -9.77 14.93
CA ASN A 186 5.91 -9.18 15.36
C ASN A 186 6.51 -10.03 16.49
N SER A 187 7.74 -10.52 16.28
CA SER A 187 8.43 -11.38 17.25
C SER A 187 8.66 -10.71 18.61
N LEU A 188 8.69 -9.38 18.66
CA LEU A 188 8.77 -8.62 19.90
C LEU A 188 7.59 -8.93 20.83
N PHE A 189 6.40 -9.15 20.26
CA PHE A 189 5.19 -9.45 21.02
C PHE A 189 5.06 -10.91 21.44
N LEU A 190 6.04 -11.76 21.14
CA LEU A 190 6.09 -13.13 21.68
C LEU A 190 6.49 -13.12 23.16
N TYR A 191 7.39 -12.21 23.54
CA TYR A 191 7.96 -12.15 24.88
C TYR A 191 7.53 -10.89 25.65
N ARG A 192 6.83 -9.95 24.98
CA ARG A 192 6.41 -8.67 25.57
C ARG A 192 4.94 -8.41 25.23
N GLN A 193 4.15 -8.01 26.23
CA GLN A 193 2.76 -7.65 26.03
C GLN A 193 2.65 -6.20 25.56
N LEU A 194 1.57 -5.86 24.85
CA LEU A 194 1.25 -4.50 24.47
C LEU A 194 0.68 -3.75 25.67
N SER A 195 1.15 -2.54 25.92
CA SER A 195 0.49 -1.64 26.86
C SER A 195 -0.61 -0.87 26.11
N SER A 196 -1.84 -0.98 26.58
CA SER A 196 -3.00 -0.23 26.07
C SER A 196 -3.72 0.42 27.23
N PHE A 197 -4.26 1.60 27.01
CA PHE A 197 -5.15 2.28 27.96
C PHE A 197 -6.57 2.31 27.38
N ASP A 198 -7.55 2.64 28.21
CA ASP A 198 -8.91 2.81 27.74
C ASP A 198 -9.05 4.11 26.95
N THR A 199 -9.26 3.99 25.63
CA THR A 199 -9.46 5.14 24.75
C THR A 199 -10.91 5.62 24.70
N GLN A 200 -11.86 4.83 25.19
CA GLN A 200 -13.28 5.20 25.22
C GLN A 200 -13.58 6.25 26.27
N SER A 201 -12.81 6.25 27.36
CA SER A 201 -12.89 7.26 28.43
C SER A 201 -12.21 8.60 28.09
N ILE A 202 -11.63 8.75 26.90
CA ILE A 202 -11.05 10.03 26.48
C ILE A 202 -12.17 11.01 26.12
N ASP A 203 -12.43 11.94 27.04
CA ASP A 203 -13.31 13.08 26.77
C ASP A 203 -12.63 14.06 25.82
N LYS A 204 -13.23 14.28 24.64
CA LYS A 204 -12.75 15.25 23.64
C LYS A 204 -13.04 16.71 24.02
N GLN A 205 -13.93 16.93 24.97
CA GLN A 205 -14.35 18.25 25.44
C GLN A 205 -13.86 18.46 26.87
N SER A 206 -13.31 19.63 27.13
CA SER A 206 -12.89 20.02 28.48
C SER A 206 -14.09 20.12 29.43
N PRO A 207 -13.88 19.98 30.75
CA PRO A 207 -14.95 20.17 31.75
C PRO A 207 -15.65 21.53 31.63
N TYR A 208 -14.90 22.58 31.24
CA TYR A 208 -15.41 23.92 30.97
C TYR A 208 -16.38 23.96 29.78
N GLU A 209 -16.10 23.24 28.69
CA GLU A 209 -16.96 23.19 27.50
C GLU A 209 -18.24 22.38 27.74
N ARG A 210 -18.18 21.34 28.58
CA ARG A 210 -19.35 20.49 28.88
C ARG A 210 -20.31 21.11 29.88
N GLN A 211 -19.78 21.73 30.93
CA GLN A 211 -20.56 22.22 32.08
C GLN A 211 -20.73 23.75 32.08
N GLY A 212 -20.05 24.46 31.17
CA GLY A 212 -20.15 25.91 30.98
C GLY A 212 -19.19 26.73 31.83
N GLU A 213 -19.15 28.04 31.54
CA GLU A 213 -18.14 28.98 32.06
C GLU A 213 -18.04 29.07 33.59
N LYS A 214 -19.13 28.80 34.29
CA LYS A 214 -19.21 28.92 35.75
C LYS A 214 -18.82 27.66 36.51
N TYR A 215 -18.52 26.57 35.81
CA TYR A 215 -18.19 25.30 36.43
C TYR A 215 -16.70 25.21 36.76
N ALA A 216 -16.38 25.03 38.04
CA ALA A 216 -15.03 24.75 38.50
C ALA A 216 -14.75 23.24 38.36
N ALA A 217 -13.81 22.89 37.48
CA ALA A 217 -13.42 21.51 37.22
C ALA A 217 -13.04 20.79 38.51
N GLN A 218 -13.62 19.61 38.72
CA GLN A 218 -13.36 18.74 39.86
C GLN A 218 -12.40 17.62 39.46
N PRO A 219 -11.62 17.04 40.41
CA PRO A 219 -10.76 15.90 40.11
C PRO A 219 -11.49 14.71 39.47
N GLY A 220 -12.79 14.52 39.78
CA GLY A 220 -13.63 13.46 39.19
C GLY A 220 -13.98 13.66 37.71
N ASP A 221 -13.82 14.87 37.16
CA ASP A 221 -14.02 15.12 35.72
C ASP A 221 -12.87 14.57 34.86
N PHE A 222 -11.78 14.17 35.51
CA PHE A 222 -10.60 13.59 34.90
C PHE A 222 -10.54 12.10 35.25
N LEU A 223 -11.10 11.27 34.38
CA LEU A 223 -11.12 9.82 34.58
C LEU A 223 -9.68 9.25 34.58
N PRO A 224 -9.29 8.47 35.61
CA PRO A 224 -7.95 7.90 35.70
C PRO A 224 -7.71 6.72 34.74
N SER A 225 -8.76 6.22 34.06
CA SER A 225 -8.70 5.08 33.13
C SER A 225 -7.77 5.31 31.93
N THR A 226 -7.48 6.57 31.58
CA THR A 226 -6.49 6.94 30.55
C THR A 226 -5.05 6.81 31.04
N ILE A 227 -4.85 6.73 32.36
CA ILE A 227 -3.55 6.62 33.03
C ILE A 227 -3.26 5.16 33.40
N ASP A 228 -4.29 4.35 33.63
CA ASP A 228 -4.16 2.92 33.93
C ASP A 228 -3.87 2.10 32.66
N TRP A 229 -2.60 1.78 32.46
CA TRP A 229 -2.15 0.93 31.36
C TRP A 229 -2.43 -0.53 31.66
N GLN A 230 -3.22 -1.16 30.80
CA GLN A 230 -3.48 -2.59 30.84
C GLN A 230 -2.64 -3.32 29.79
N SER A 231 -2.11 -4.47 30.17
CA SER A 231 -1.37 -5.32 29.24
C SER A 231 -2.32 -6.18 28.41
N LYS A 232 -2.26 -6.04 27.09
CA LYS A 232 -3.04 -6.79 26.11
C LYS A 232 -2.10 -7.59 25.20
N LYS A 233 -2.57 -8.73 24.69
CA LYS A 233 -1.84 -9.47 23.65
C LYS A 233 -1.99 -8.76 22.31
N ALA A 234 -0.88 -8.60 21.58
CA ALA A 234 -0.90 -8.10 20.21
C ALA A 234 -1.69 -9.03 19.31
N LEU A 235 -2.47 -8.46 18.40
CA LEU A 235 -3.09 -9.24 17.35
C LEU A 235 -2.05 -9.42 16.22
N PRO A 236 -2.17 -10.47 15.40
CA PRO A 236 -1.42 -10.54 14.17
C PRO A 236 -1.75 -9.34 13.28
N ASN A 237 -0.74 -8.76 12.66
CA ASN A 237 -0.89 -7.77 11.62
C ASN A 237 -1.71 -8.39 10.49
N LEU A 238 -2.59 -7.58 9.90
CA LEU A 238 -3.50 -7.97 8.85
C LEU A 238 -3.49 -6.91 7.75
N PHE A 239 -3.26 -7.34 6.53
CA PHE A 239 -3.35 -6.52 5.34
C PHE A 239 -4.23 -7.25 4.35
N ALA A 240 -5.24 -6.56 3.84
CA ALA A 240 -6.15 -7.08 2.83
C ALA A 240 -6.30 -6.04 1.73
N GLY A 241 -6.09 -6.46 0.49
CA GLY A 241 -6.33 -5.65 -0.69
C GLY A 241 -7.30 -6.37 -1.62
N PHE A 242 -8.15 -5.60 -2.26
CA PHE A 242 -9.10 -6.06 -3.25
C PHE A 242 -9.13 -5.05 -4.39
N SER A 243 -9.07 -5.53 -5.63
CA SER A 243 -9.32 -4.70 -6.79
C SER A 243 -10.20 -5.41 -7.80
N TYR A 244 -11.11 -4.64 -8.39
CA TYR A 244 -12.03 -5.06 -9.41
C TYR A 244 -11.88 -4.12 -10.61
N GLY A 245 -11.59 -4.67 -11.77
CA GLY A 245 -11.47 -3.91 -13.01
C GLY A 245 -12.36 -4.51 -14.10
N ASN A 246 -13.12 -3.68 -14.80
CA ASN A 246 -13.88 -4.09 -15.97
C ASN A 246 -14.09 -2.93 -16.94
N ARG A 247 -14.27 -3.24 -18.23
CA ARG A 247 -14.60 -2.30 -19.28
C ARG A 247 -16.04 -2.54 -19.77
N VAL A 248 -16.91 -1.58 -19.51
CA VAL A 248 -18.37 -1.60 -19.79
C VAL A 248 -18.67 -0.77 -21.05
N TRP A 249 -19.86 -0.92 -21.64
CA TRP A 249 -20.29 -0.25 -22.88
C TRP A 249 -19.33 -0.47 -24.05
N GLU A 250 -19.28 -1.70 -24.56
CA GLU A 250 -18.39 -2.07 -25.70
C GLU A 250 -16.92 -1.69 -25.46
N LYS A 251 -16.47 -1.79 -24.20
CA LYS A 251 -15.12 -1.44 -23.74
C LYS A 251 -14.74 0.04 -23.77
N ARG A 252 -15.71 0.94 -23.95
CA ARG A 252 -15.48 2.39 -23.97
C ARG A 252 -15.30 2.97 -22.57
N LEU A 253 -16.07 2.49 -21.59
CA LEU A 253 -15.96 2.96 -20.21
C LEU A 253 -15.19 1.95 -19.35
N GLY A 254 -14.04 2.36 -18.85
CA GLY A 254 -13.29 1.59 -17.86
C GLY A 254 -13.72 1.92 -16.44
N ILE A 255 -14.02 0.90 -15.65
CA ILE A 255 -14.27 1.02 -14.21
C ILE A 255 -13.19 0.21 -13.49
N LEU A 256 -12.54 0.84 -12.51
CA LEU A 256 -11.59 0.20 -11.62
C LEU A 256 -11.90 0.64 -10.20
N LEU A 257 -12.15 -0.34 -9.32
CA LEU A 257 -12.40 -0.15 -7.91
C LEU A 257 -11.30 -0.87 -7.14
N ALA A 258 -10.77 -0.24 -6.11
CA ALA A 258 -9.89 -0.89 -5.15
C ALA A 258 -10.29 -0.55 -3.73
N PHE A 259 -10.09 -1.53 -2.85
CA PHE A 259 -10.27 -1.43 -1.43
C PHE A 259 -9.03 -1.99 -0.75
N SER A 260 -8.50 -1.27 0.22
CA SER A 260 -7.39 -1.73 1.05
C SER A 260 -7.75 -1.57 2.52
N TYR A 261 -7.35 -2.56 3.31
CA TYR A 261 -7.45 -2.56 4.76
C TYR A 261 -6.10 -2.94 5.34
N GLN A 262 -5.61 -2.14 6.27
CA GLN A 262 -4.34 -2.32 6.93
C GLN A 262 -4.53 -2.17 8.44
N ASN A 263 -4.09 -3.18 9.18
CA ASN A 263 -4.01 -3.18 10.64
C ASN A 263 -2.66 -3.76 11.03
N SER A 264 -1.83 -2.96 11.68
CA SER A 264 -0.49 -3.41 12.07
C SER A 264 -0.11 -2.85 13.44
N ASP A 265 0.28 -3.75 14.34
CA ASP A 265 0.86 -3.37 15.62
C ASP A 265 2.38 -3.19 15.47
N ARG A 266 2.88 -2.02 15.89
CA ARG A 266 4.32 -1.72 15.94
C ARG A 266 4.75 -1.46 17.37
N GLY A 267 5.90 -2.01 17.76
CA GLY A 267 6.48 -1.80 19.08
C GLY A 267 7.63 -0.81 19.03
N SER A 268 7.65 0.16 19.95
CA SER A 268 8.76 1.09 20.14
C SER A 268 9.31 1.01 21.56
N ASN A 269 10.63 1.15 21.72
CA ASN A 269 11.25 1.12 23.04
C ASN A 269 11.33 2.54 23.62
N SER A 270 10.39 2.87 24.49
CA SER A 270 10.37 4.16 25.19
C SER A 270 10.99 4.04 26.59
N LEU A 271 11.71 5.08 27.00
CA LEU A 271 12.17 5.25 28.37
C LEU A 271 11.08 6.00 29.14
N TYR A 272 10.55 5.38 30.19
CA TYR A 272 9.59 6.02 31.07
C TYR A 272 10.29 6.50 32.35
N PHE A 273 9.97 7.71 32.75
CA PHE A 273 10.36 8.25 34.04
C PHE A 273 9.23 8.01 35.02
N ASN A 274 9.41 7.06 35.93
CA ASN A 274 8.44 6.83 37.00
C ASN A 274 8.52 7.98 38.00
N ASN A 275 7.50 8.85 38.01
CA ASN A 275 7.34 9.87 39.04
C ASN A 275 6.80 9.23 40.32
N THR A 276 7.64 8.46 41.00
CA THR A 276 7.29 7.96 42.34
C THR A 276 7.55 9.10 43.31
N THR A 277 6.56 9.97 43.53
CA THR A 277 6.59 10.95 44.62
C THR A 277 6.24 10.21 45.91
N ALA A 278 7.24 9.83 46.71
CA ALA A 278 6.94 9.41 48.08
C ALA A 278 6.61 10.68 48.86
N GLN A 279 5.34 10.85 49.19
CA GLN A 279 4.88 11.89 50.09
C GLN A 279 5.23 11.46 51.53
N SER A 280 6.52 11.53 51.91
CA SER A 280 6.98 11.17 53.26
C SER A 280 7.87 12.23 53.91
N ASP A 281 7.65 13.49 53.57
CA ASP A 281 8.22 14.63 54.28
C ASP A 281 7.16 15.75 54.31
N ALA A 282 6.99 16.39 55.45
CA ALA A 282 6.10 17.51 55.71
C ALA A 282 6.39 18.76 54.84
N SER A 283 7.37 18.69 53.95
CA SER A 283 7.85 19.79 53.11
C SER A 283 7.12 19.97 51.78
N ASN A 284 6.18 19.10 51.39
CA ASN A 284 5.37 19.22 50.16
C ASN A 284 6.20 19.43 48.85
N LEU A 285 7.47 19.03 48.87
CA LEU A 285 8.36 19.09 47.70
C LEU A 285 8.38 17.72 47.01
N PRO A 286 8.21 17.66 45.67
CA PRO A 286 8.31 16.40 44.95
C PRO A 286 9.76 15.91 44.95
N VAL A 287 10.02 14.79 45.63
CA VAL A 287 11.35 14.15 45.63
C VAL A 287 11.33 12.96 44.68
N LEU A 288 12.27 12.94 43.72
CA LEU A 288 12.42 11.85 42.74
C LEU A 288 13.33 10.76 43.32
N TYR A 289 12.76 9.62 43.73
CA TYR A 289 13.49 8.59 44.49
C TYR A 289 14.20 7.51 43.65
N ARG A 290 13.83 7.29 42.38
CA ARG A 290 14.48 6.23 41.58
C ARG A 290 14.26 6.38 40.08
N MET A 291 15.35 6.33 39.33
CA MET A 291 15.31 6.08 37.88
C MET A 291 15.20 4.57 37.65
N SER A 292 14.07 4.10 37.11
CA SER A 292 13.91 2.70 36.71
C SER A 292 13.73 2.63 35.19
N LYS A 293 14.55 1.79 34.55
CA LYS A 293 14.50 1.53 33.09
C LYS A 293 13.34 0.57 32.80
N GLY A 294 12.10 1.07 32.87
CA GLY A 294 10.92 0.34 32.42
C GLY A 294 10.72 0.57 30.94
N GLY A 295 10.87 -0.44 30.09
CA GLY A 295 10.55 -0.34 28.66
C GLY A 295 9.13 -0.85 28.42
N GLN A 296 8.14 0.03 28.31
CA GLN A 296 6.78 -0.31 27.88
C GLN A 296 6.51 0.17 26.44
N LEU A 297 5.73 -0.59 25.69
CA LEU A 297 5.49 -0.36 24.26
C LEU A 297 4.21 0.46 24.08
N LEU A 298 4.30 1.64 23.46
CA LEU A 298 3.13 2.42 23.06
C LEU A 298 2.68 1.99 21.68
N VAL A 299 1.38 1.73 21.54
CA VAL A 299 0.70 1.68 20.24
C VAL A 299 0.16 3.08 19.99
N TYR A 300 0.60 3.72 18.92
CA TYR A 300 -0.05 4.93 18.42
C TYR A 300 -1.27 4.51 17.59
N PRO A 301 -2.47 5.06 17.86
CA PRO A 301 -3.65 4.81 17.05
C PRO A 301 -3.51 5.34 15.63
#